data_AF-A0A6B2C2G0-F1
#
_entry.id   AF-A0A6B2C2G0-F1
#
_cell.length_a   1.000
_cell.length_b   1.000
_cell.length_c   1.000
_cell.angle_alpha   90.00
_cell.angle_beta   90.00
_cell.angle_gamma   90.00
#
_symmetry.space_group_name_H-M   'P 1'
#
loop_
_entity.id
_entity.type
_entity.pdbx_description
1 polymer ?
#
loop_
_entity_poly.entity_id
_entity_poly.type
_entity_poly.pdbx_seq_one_letter_code
_entity_poly.pdbx_strand_id
1 'polypeptide(L)'
;MNFELEDICGGLPAEICEQLATEQQVIKIRLEKRKFGKDVTIIEGLNEKDINLKKLASELKTRLATGGTYKNGRIELQGDHRQTVKKILIEMGFPPENILVIT
;
A
#
# COMPACT_ATOMS: atom_id res chain seq x y z
N MET A 1 -34.59 2.97 6.89
CA MET A 1 -34.08 1.64 6.52
C MET A 1 -32.65 1.58 6.99
N ASN A 2 -32.47 0.95 8.14
CA ASN A 2 -31.17 0.71 8.75
C ASN A 2 -30.47 -0.33 7.87
N PHE A 3 -29.34 0.03 7.29
CA PHE A 3 -28.47 -0.94 6.63
C PHE A 3 -27.76 -1.72 7.73
N GLU A 4 -28.17 -2.97 7.90
CA GLU A 4 -27.60 -3.89 8.89
C GLU A 4 -26.13 -4.18 8.53
N LEU A 5 -25.27 -3.97 9.52
CA LEU A 5 -23.87 -4.38 9.57
C LEU A 5 -23.79 -5.90 9.85
N GLU A 6 -24.38 -6.72 8.97
CA GLU A 6 -24.37 -8.19 9.12
C GLU A 6 -23.67 -8.94 7.98
N ASP A 7 -23.14 -8.25 6.95
CA ASP A 7 -22.61 -8.92 5.75
C ASP A 7 -21.09 -8.81 5.53
N ILE A 8 -20.31 -8.47 6.57
CA ILE A 8 -18.83 -8.48 6.49
C ILE A 8 -18.21 -9.68 7.21
N CYS A 9 -18.96 -10.40 8.06
CA CYS A 9 -18.48 -11.65 8.65
C CYS A 9 -19.64 -12.58 9.03
N GLY A 10 -20.14 -13.34 8.07
CA GLY A 10 -21.18 -14.37 8.28
C GLY A 10 -20.74 -15.52 9.18
N GLY A 11 -20.75 -15.30 10.50
CA GLY A 11 -20.80 -16.37 11.50
C GLY A 11 -19.58 -17.28 11.64
N LEU A 12 -18.35 -16.77 11.48
CA LEU A 12 -17.15 -17.57 11.76
C LEU A 12 -16.67 -17.46 13.23
N PRO A 13 -16.16 -18.55 13.82
CA PRO A 13 -15.51 -18.54 15.14
C PRO A 13 -14.37 -17.51 15.22
N ALA A 14 -14.21 -16.85 16.37
CA ALA A 14 -13.22 -15.80 16.61
C ALA A 14 -11.77 -16.22 16.26
N GLU A 15 -11.48 -17.51 16.33
CA GLU A 15 -10.18 -18.12 16.01
C GLU A 15 -9.82 -18.02 14.52
N ILE A 16 -10.80 -17.94 13.61
CA ILE A 16 -10.57 -17.88 12.15
C ILE A 16 -10.34 -16.43 11.69
N CYS A 17 -10.95 -15.44 12.35
CA CYS A 17 -10.66 -14.03 12.09
C CYS A 17 -9.21 -13.65 12.46
N GLU A 18 -8.66 -14.28 13.50
CA GLU A 18 -7.29 -14.02 13.95
C GLU A 18 -6.24 -14.69 13.02
N GLN A 19 -6.55 -15.85 12.44
CA GLN A 19 -5.73 -16.48 11.40
C GLN A 19 -5.73 -15.70 10.08
N LEU A 20 -6.88 -15.13 9.67
CA LEU A 20 -6.99 -14.28 8.48
C LEU A 20 -6.22 -12.95 8.63
N ALA A 21 -6.16 -12.38 9.83
CA ALA A 21 -5.38 -11.16 10.09
C ALA A 21 -3.85 -11.39 10.03
N THR A 22 -3.41 -12.63 10.24
CA THR A 22 -1.97 -12.99 10.23
C THR A 22 -1.44 -13.27 8.81
N GLU A 23 -2.31 -13.53 7.84
CA GLU A 23 -1.96 -13.72 6.41
C GLU A 23 -2.04 -12.44 5.57
N GLN A 24 -2.50 -11.32 6.15
CA GLN A 24 -2.74 -10.09 5.40
C GLN A 24 -1.44 -9.31 5.15
N GLN A 25 -1.14 -9.11 3.87
CA GLN A 25 0.00 -8.34 3.40
C GLN A 25 -0.11 -6.86 3.84
N VAL A 26 0.77 -6.40 4.74
CA VAL A 26 0.82 -5.00 5.18
C VAL A 26 1.73 -4.15 4.29
N ILE A 27 1.16 -3.16 3.63
CA ILE A 27 1.86 -2.17 2.79
C ILE A 27 2.26 -0.98 3.65
N LYS A 28 3.55 -0.68 3.71
CA LYS A 28 4.10 0.47 4.44
C LYS A 28 4.48 1.57 3.46
N ILE A 29 4.02 2.79 3.73
CA ILE A 29 4.35 3.99 2.96
C ILE A 29 5.03 4.99 3.90
N ARG A 30 6.28 5.33 3.63
CA ARG A 30 7.08 6.21 4.49
C ARG A 30 7.91 7.19 3.70
N LEU A 31 8.42 8.21 4.40
CA LEU A 31 9.31 9.22 3.82
C LEU A 31 10.76 8.89 4.18
N GLU A 32 11.65 8.90 3.19
CA GLU A 32 13.10 8.89 3.39
C GLU A 32 13.72 10.17 2.80
N LYS A 33 14.85 10.59 3.36
CA LYS A 33 15.71 11.62 2.78
C LYS A 33 16.79 10.95 1.92
N ARG A 34 16.89 11.35 0.65
CA ARG A 34 18.00 10.96 -0.24
C ARG A 34 19.10 12.04 -0.26
N LYS A 35 20.09 11.82 -1.13
CA LYS A 35 21.17 12.79 -1.42
C LYS A 35 20.59 14.21 -1.58
N PHE A 36 21.29 15.19 -0.99
CA PHE A 36 20.90 16.60 -1.00
C PHE A 36 19.57 16.91 -0.29
N GLY A 37 19.15 16.07 0.66
CA GLY A 37 17.97 16.33 1.49
C GLY A 37 16.63 16.21 0.76
N LYS A 38 16.65 15.64 -0.46
CA LYS A 38 15.43 15.44 -1.26
C LYS A 38 14.57 14.35 -0.65
N ASP A 39 13.28 14.64 -0.52
CA ASP A 39 12.28 13.68 -0.06
C ASP A 39 12.01 12.60 -1.09
N VAL A 40 11.86 11.38 -0.60
CA VAL A 40 11.49 10.21 -1.39
C VAL A 40 10.45 9.41 -0.62
N THR A 41 9.31 9.16 -1.27
CA THR A 41 8.30 8.24 -0.75
C THR A 41 8.72 6.81 -1.04
N ILE A 42 8.78 5.98 0.00
CA ILE A 42 9.11 4.56 -0.06
C ILE A 42 7.85 3.75 0.19
N ILE A 43 7.62 2.75 -0.67
CA ILE A 43 6.49 1.82 -0.59
C ILE A 43 7.07 0.41 -0.52
N GLU A 44 6.78 -0.31 0.56
CA GLU A 44 7.32 -1.64 0.85
C GLU A 44 6.23 -2.56 1.44
N GLY A 45 6.53 -3.86 1.55
CA GLY A 45 5.58 -4.86 2.04
C GLY A 45 4.65 -5.42 0.97
N LEU A 46 4.97 -5.24 -0.31
CA LEU A 46 4.24 -5.83 -1.43
C LEU A 46 4.91 -7.15 -1.84
N ASN A 47 4.14 -8.24 -1.97
CA ASN A 47 4.67 -9.53 -2.40
C ASN A 47 4.96 -9.55 -3.91
N GLU A 48 6.23 -9.71 -4.27
CA GLU A 48 6.68 -9.78 -5.67
C GLU A 48 6.11 -10.97 -6.44
N LYS A 49 5.69 -12.03 -5.75
CA LYS A 49 5.08 -13.21 -6.38
C LYS A 49 3.66 -12.93 -6.85
N ASP A 50 2.94 -12.09 -6.11
CA ASP A 50 1.53 -11.79 -6.36
C ASP A 50 1.37 -10.50 -7.18
N ILE A 51 2.33 -9.58 -7.06
CA ILE A 51 2.24 -8.23 -7.62
C ILE A 51 3.45 -7.93 -8.50
N ASN A 52 3.19 -7.53 -9.74
CA ASN A 52 4.23 -7.01 -10.62
C ASN A 52 4.64 -5.58 -10.18
N LEU A 53 5.63 -5.50 -9.28
CA LEU A 53 6.10 -4.24 -8.71
C LEU A 53 6.67 -3.27 -9.76
N LYS A 54 7.22 -3.78 -10.86
CA LYS A 54 7.71 -2.95 -11.97
C LYS A 54 6.54 -2.24 -12.67
N LYS A 55 5.43 -2.95 -12.90
CA LYS A 55 4.22 -2.37 -13.49
C LYS A 55 3.56 -1.38 -12.52
N LEU A 56 3.47 -1.73 -11.24
CA LEU A 56 2.93 -0.85 -10.20
C LEU A 56 3.74 0.45 -10.07
N ALA A 57 5.07 0.36 -10.05
CA ALA A 57 5.93 1.53 -10.03
C ALA A 57 5.74 2.41 -11.28
N SER A 58 5.51 1.80 -12.45
CA SER A 58 5.22 2.56 -13.67
C SER A 58 3.91 3.31 -13.58
N GLU A 59 2.85 2.65 -13.11
CA GLU A 59 1.51 3.24 -12.95
C GLU A 59 1.55 4.42 -11.97
N LEU A 60 2.18 4.24 -10.80
CA LEU A 60 2.32 5.29 -9.79
C LEU A 60 3.07 6.50 -10.34
N LYS A 61 4.17 6.30 -11.08
CA LYS A 61 4.91 7.39 -11.72
C LYS A 61 4.06 8.16 -12.72
N THR A 62 3.27 7.46 -13.55
CA THR A 62 2.37 8.09 -14.52
C THR A 62 1.31 8.93 -13.82
N ARG A 63 0.64 8.39 -12.79
CA ARG A 63 -0.41 9.11 -12.05
C ARG A 63 0.11 10.31 -11.26
N LEU A 64 1.31 10.22 -10.71
CA LEU A 64 1.91 11.26 -9.88
C LEU A 64 2.82 12.23 -10.65
N ALA A 65 3.02 12.00 -11.95
CA ALA A 65 3.95 12.75 -12.79
C ALA A 65 5.35 12.91 -12.17
N THR A 66 5.84 11.85 -11.51
CA THR A 66 7.09 11.88 -10.74
C THR A 66 8.10 10.85 -11.22
N GLY A 67 9.37 11.13 -10.97
CA GLY A 67 10.45 10.16 -11.13
C GLY A 67 10.40 9.09 -10.04
N GLY A 68 10.90 7.90 -10.34
CA GLY A 68 10.94 6.83 -9.37
C GLY A 68 11.51 5.53 -9.93
N THR A 69 11.75 4.59 -9.05
CA THR A 69 12.28 3.27 -9.41
C THR A 69 11.68 2.18 -8.54
N TYR A 70 11.77 0.96 -9.02
CA TYR A 70 11.58 -0.24 -8.23
C TYR A 70 12.96 -0.87 -8.01
N LYS A 71 13.36 -1.09 -6.76
CA LYS A 71 14.65 -1.69 -6.42
C LYS A 71 14.55 -2.39 -5.06
N ASN A 72 15.12 -3.59 -4.94
CA ASN A 72 15.21 -4.34 -3.67
C ASN A 72 13.84 -4.55 -3.00
N GLY A 73 12.81 -4.97 -3.74
CA GLY A 73 11.48 -5.24 -3.16
C GLY A 73 10.69 -4.00 -2.72
N ARG A 74 11.16 -2.79 -3.04
CA ARG A 74 10.48 -1.53 -2.72
C ARG A 74 10.37 -0.59 -3.91
N ILE A 75 9.31 0.20 -3.91
CA ILE A 75 9.08 1.27 -4.87
C ILE A 75 9.52 2.59 -4.21
N GLU A 76 10.28 3.38 -4.95
CA GLU A 76 10.77 4.69 -4.52
C GLU A 76 10.27 5.76 -5.49
N LEU A 77 9.59 6.79 -4.97
CA LEU A 77 9.04 7.90 -5.74
C LEU A 77 9.61 9.22 -5.22
N GLN A 78 10.03 10.12 -6.11
CA GLN A 78 10.57 11.42 -5.70
C GLN A 78 9.46 12.31 -5.15
N GLY A 79 9.72 12.99 -4.02
CA GLY A 79 8.74 13.84 -3.33
C GLY A 79 7.98 13.12 -2.21
N ASP A 80 7.23 13.89 -1.41
CA ASP A 80 6.27 13.35 -0.44
C ASP A 80 4.91 13.15 -1.13
N HIS A 81 4.59 11.89 -1.40
CA HIS A 81 3.35 11.45 -2.02
C HIS A 81 2.60 10.46 -1.13
N ARG A 82 2.94 10.35 0.16
CA ARG A 82 2.44 9.27 1.03
C ARG A 82 0.92 9.14 1.01
N GLN A 83 0.21 10.26 1.12
CA GLN A 83 -1.25 10.29 1.13
C GLN A 83 -1.86 9.98 -0.24
N THR A 84 -1.28 10.52 -1.31
CA THR A 84 -1.78 10.28 -2.67
C THR A 84 -1.54 8.82 -3.10
N VAL A 85 -0.38 8.25 -2.75
CA VAL A 85 -0.09 6.83 -2.97
C VAL A 85 -1.10 5.96 -2.25
N LYS A 86 -1.42 6.24 -0.97
CA LYS A 86 -2.46 5.50 -0.24
C LYS A 86 -3.78 5.49 -1.02
N LYS A 87 -4.24 6.65 -1.49
CA LYS A 87 -5.49 6.76 -2.28
C LYS A 87 -5.42 5.92 -3.56
N ILE A 88 -4.34 6.03 -4.33
CA ILE A 88 -4.17 5.28 -5.57
C ILE A 88 -4.17 3.77 -5.31
N LEU A 89 -3.49 3.31 -4.26
CA LEU A 89 -3.48 1.88 -3.91
C LEU A 89 -4.90 1.39 -3.56
N ILE A 90 -5.68 2.17 -2.82
CA ILE A 90 -7.08 1.83 -2.53
C ILE A 90 -7.90 1.76 -3.83
N GLU A 91 -7.75 2.72 -4.74
CA GLU A 91 -8.40 2.69 -6.06
C GLU A 91 -8.00 1.48 -6.91
N MET A 92 -6.79 0.96 -6.71
CA MET A 92 -6.27 -0.24 -7.39
C MET A 92 -6.71 -1.55 -6.73
N GLY A 93 -7.52 -1.49 -5.66
CA GLY A 93 -8.08 -2.66 -4.98
C GLY A 93 -7.30 -3.15 -3.76
N PHE A 94 -6.30 -2.40 -3.29
CA PHE A 94 -5.63 -2.73 -2.03
C PHE A 94 -6.50 -2.35 -0.82
N PRO A 95 -6.70 -3.25 0.15
CA PRO A 95 -7.53 -2.95 1.33
C PRO A 95 -6.96 -1.78 2.14
N PRO A 96 -7.75 -0.74 2.47
CA PRO A 96 -7.30 0.42 3.24
C PRO A 96 -6.67 0.08 4.60
N GLU A 97 -7.18 -0.95 5.27
CA GLU A 97 -6.72 -1.49 6.55
C GLU A 97 -5.30 -2.07 6.48
N ASN A 98 -4.89 -2.51 5.28
CA ASN A 98 -3.57 -3.06 5.02
C ASN A 98 -2.53 -1.99 4.65
N ILE A 99 -2.92 -0.71 4.56
CA ILE A 99 -2.03 0.37 4.14
C ILE A 99 -1.69 1.29 5.33
N LEU A 100 -0.46 1.13 5.82
CA LEU A 100 0.11 1.94 6.89
C LEU A 100 0.93 3.10 6.30
N VAL A 101 0.49 4.34 6.55
CA VAL A 101 1.28 5.55 6.26
C VAL A 101 2.04 5.94 7.52
N ILE A 102 3.37 5.89 7.45
CA ILE A 102 4.27 6.26 8.54
C ILE A 102 4.56 7.76 8.41
N THR A 103 4.14 8.52 9.41
CA THR A 103 4.33 9.98 9.49
C THR A 103 5.69 10.36 10.01
#